data_AF-V4AYY7-F1
#
_entry.id   AF-V4AYY7-F1
#
_cell.length_a   1.000
_cell.length_b   1.000
_cell.length_c   1.000
_cell.angle_alpha   90.00
_cell.angle_beta   90.00
_cell.angle_gamma   90.00
#
_symmetry.space_group_name_H-M   'P 1'
#
loop_
_entity.id
_entity.type
_entity.pdbx_description
1 polymer ?
#
loop_
_entity_poly.entity_id
_entity_poly.type
_entity_poly.pdbx_seq_one_letter_code
_entity_poly.pdbx_strand_id
1 'polypeptide(L)'
;MTTAARPTWDTARGGSGKGENDLSALSKQYSSRDLPAHTKLKYRQEGQSNYSEVRGRDFRRELEDRERTARDKRDGRRGGGLYHYFDYFSSDSSTSSSKRPRLDQIPAANLDADDPVDEDEDEDSSDDEDDTAELLAELQKIKKERAAERAKQESERKVEEERIRTENILKGNPLLNQSEKQDFKVKRRWDDDVVFKNCAKGEEDKKTKGFINDTLRSQFHRKFMEKYVK
;
A
#
# COMPACT_ATOMS: atom_id res chain seq x y z
N MET A 1 -4.64 -56.02 11.80
CA MET A 1 -3.45 -55.16 11.72
C MET A 1 -2.29 -55.87 12.41
N THR A 2 -1.09 -55.90 11.82
CA THR A 2 0.07 -56.59 12.39
C THR A 2 0.89 -55.65 13.30
N THR A 3 1.51 -56.19 14.34
CA THR A 3 2.29 -55.44 15.35
C THR A 3 3.78 -55.31 14.99
N ALA A 4 4.16 -55.63 13.75
CA ALA A 4 5.55 -55.69 13.32
C ALA A 4 6.21 -54.31 13.19
N ALA A 5 5.45 -53.29 12.74
CA ALA A 5 5.93 -51.92 12.73
C ALA A 5 5.81 -51.31 14.13
N ARG A 6 6.94 -51.11 14.81
CA ARG A 6 7.02 -50.53 16.16
C ARG A 6 8.12 -49.47 16.26
N PRO A 7 7.92 -48.41 17.06
CA PRO A 7 8.97 -47.43 17.34
C PRO A 7 10.09 -48.05 18.19
N THR A 8 11.28 -47.48 18.09
CA THR A 8 12.42 -47.78 18.98
C THR A 8 12.36 -46.87 20.20
N TRP A 9 12.04 -47.43 21.36
CA TRP A 9 12.05 -46.72 22.64
C TRP A 9 13.44 -46.69 23.28
N ASP A 10 14.13 -47.83 23.24
CA ASP A 10 15.51 -47.97 23.69
C ASP A 10 16.45 -48.13 22.49
N THR A 11 17.53 -47.36 22.48
CA THR A 11 18.58 -47.47 21.46
C THR A 11 19.53 -48.62 21.77
N ALA A 12 20.10 -49.26 20.74
CA ALA A 12 21.17 -50.24 20.92
C ALA A 12 22.37 -49.61 21.65
N ARG A 13 22.93 -50.30 22.64
CA ARG A 13 24.13 -49.88 23.39
C ARG A 13 25.38 -50.44 22.71
N GLY A 14 26.44 -49.63 22.67
CA GLY A 14 27.79 -50.11 22.30
C GLY A 14 28.42 -50.94 23.42
N GLY A 15 29.50 -51.64 23.10
CA GLY A 15 30.23 -52.53 24.02
C GLY A 15 29.99 -54.02 23.76
N SER A 16 29.53 -54.42 22.58
CA SER A 16 29.38 -55.84 22.20
C SER A 16 29.69 -56.10 20.72
N GLY A 17 30.07 -55.07 19.98
CA GLY A 17 30.39 -55.12 18.56
C GLY A 17 31.87 -55.35 18.27
N LYS A 18 32.19 -55.36 16.97
CA LYS A 18 33.54 -55.54 16.46
C LYS A 18 34.47 -54.43 16.97
N GLY A 19 35.53 -54.82 17.70
CA GLY A 19 36.55 -53.91 18.21
C GLY A 19 36.25 -53.26 19.56
N GLU A 20 35.18 -53.67 20.26
CA GLU A 20 34.73 -52.99 21.49
C GLU A 20 35.17 -53.71 22.79
N ASN A 21 35.20 -55.05 22.82
CA ASN A 21 35.50 -55.80 24.07
C ASN A 21 36.71 -56.72 23.99
N ASP A 22 36.84 -57.50 22.92
CA ASP A 22 37.88 -58.53 22.83
C ASP A 22 38.77 -58.29 21.61
N LEU A 23 40.03 -57.94 21.88
CA LEU A 23 41.08 -57.85 20.87
C LEU A 23 41.62 -59.24 20.48
N SER A 24 41.21 -60.32 21.15
CA SER A 24 41.65 -61.68 20.86
C SER A 24 40.85 -62.33 19.72
N ALA A 25 39.58 -61.96 19.52
CA ALA A 25 38.73 -62.42 18.43
C ALA A 25 38.73 -61.44 17.24
N LEU A 26 39.92 -61.00 16.80
CA LEU A 26 40.03 -60.01 15.74
C LEU A 26 39.57 -60.58 14.37
N SER A 27 38.45 -60.06 13.86
CA SER A 27 37.97 -60.38 12.52
C SER A 27 38.92 -59.83 11.44
N LYS A 28 39.19 -60.64 10.41
CA LYS A 28 39.99 -60.25 9.23
C LYS A 28 39.24 -59.35 8.25
N GLN A 29 37.95 -59.14 8.46
CA GLN A 29 37.15 -58.25 7.61
C GLN A 29 37.54 -56.80 7.90
N TYR A 30 37.75 -55.98 6.88
CA TYR A 30 37.96 -54.53 7.01
C TYR A 30 37.18 -53.79 5.92
N SER A 31 36.74 -52.57 6.21
CA SER A 31 36.07 -51.72 5.22
C SER A 31 37.12 -50.98 4.38
N SER A 32 36.73 -50.52 3.18
CA SER A 32 37.58 -49.61 2.40
C SER A 32 37.89 -48.30 3.15
N ARG A 33 37.03 -47.92 4.11
CA ARG A 33 37.24 -46.75 4.99
C ARG A 33 38.24 -46.99 6.12
N ASP A 34 38.56 -48.25 6.43
CA ASP A 34 39.54 -48.63 7.46
C ASP A 34 40.96 -48.72 6.90
N LEU A 35 41.12 -48.52 5.58
CA LEU A 35 42.43 -48.45 4.94
C LEU A 35 43.22 -47.23 5.45
N PRO A 36 44.56 -47.31 5.52
CA PRO A 36 45.38 -46.22 6.03
C PRO A 36 45.13 -44.90 5.30
N ALA A 37 44.56 -43.93 6.02
CA ALA A 37 44.32 -42.57 5.56
C ALA A 37 44.62 -41.58 6.68
N HIS A 38 45.12 -40.39 6.33
CA HIS A 38 45.51 -39.33 7.29
C HIS A 38 46.42 -39.83 8.43
N THR A 39 47.47 -40.59 8.08
CA THR A 39 48.41 -41.20 9.03
C THR A 39 49.32 -40.19 9.76
N LYS A 40 49.25 -38.90 9.41
CA LYS A 40 50.02 -37.81 10.01
C LYS A 40 49.10 -36.74 10.57
N LEU A 41 49.17 -36.53 11.88
CA LEU A 41 48.48 -35.43 12.56
C LEU A 41 49.15 -34.08 12.23
N LYS A 42 48.31 -33.07 11.98
CA LYS A 42 48.77 -31.69 11.77
C LYS A 42 48.78 -30.96 13.11
N TYR A 43 49.89 -30.31 13.43
CA TYR A 43 50.02 -29.44 14.59
C TYR A 43 49.94 -27.97 14.17
N ARG A 44 49.34 -27.14 15.03
CA ARG A 44 49.29 -25.68 14.83
C ARG A 44 50.71 -25.13 14.84
N GLN A 45 51.08 -24.44 13.78
CA GLN A 45 52.36 -23.75 13.70
C GLN A 45 52.29 -22.38 14.39
N GLU A 46 53.44 -21.75 14.60
CA GLU A 46 53.50 -20.33 14.97
C GLU A 46 52.72 -19.48 13.95
N GLY A 47 52.00 -18.48 14.43
CA GLY A 47 51.03 -17.68 13.67
C GLY A 47 49.65 -18.33 13.50
N GLN A 48 49.45 -19.62 13.81
CA GLN A 48 48.16 -20.32 13.71
C GLN A 48 47.43 -20.47 15.05
N SER A 49 47.75 -19.58 16.00
CA SER A 49 47.34 -19.70 17.41
C SER A 49 47.87 -20.98 18.03
N ASN A 50 49.21 -21.12 18.03
CA ASN A 50 49.89 -22.14 18.80
C ASN A 50 49.64 -21.93 20.31
N TYR A 51 49.72 -23.00 21.10
CA TYR A 51 49.46 -22.96 22.55
C TYR A 51 50.30 -21.92 23.29
N SER A 52 51.59 -21.80 22.93
CA SER A 52 52.50 -20.81 23.50
C SER A 52 52.01 -19.38 23.29
N GLU A 53 51.51 -19.06 22.10
CA GLU A 53 51.00 -17.73 21.76
C GLU A 53 49.68 -17.43 22.48
N VAL A 54 48.77 -18.40 22.51
CA VAL A 54 47.46 -18.28 23.15
C VAL A 54 47.59 -18.04 24.65
N ARG A 55 48.57 -18.70 25.31
CA ARG A 55 48.79 -18.59 26.75
C ARG A 55 49.19 -17.17 27.20
N GLY A 56 49.91 -16.43 26.35
CA GLY A 56 50.38 -15.07 26.66
C GLY A 56 49.46 -13.94 26.18
N ARG A 57 48.35 -14.25 25.50
CA ARG A 57 47.45 -13.25 24.93
C ARG A 57 46.40 -12.79 25.93
N ASP A 58 46.19 -11.47 25.99
CA ASP A 58 45.05 -10.87 26.67
C ASP A 58 43.87 -10.74 25.69
N PHE A 59 42.99 -11.74 25.71
CA PHE A 59 41.82 -11.79 24.84
C PHE A 59 40.78 -10.72 25.14
N ARG A 60 40.72 -10.21 26.38
CA ARG A 60 39.72 -9.23 26.76
C ARG A 60 39.97 -7.92 26.01
N ARG A 61 41.21 -7.42 26.09
CA ARG A 61 41.61 -6.19 25.41
C ARG A 61 41.48 -6.31 23.88
N GLU A 62 41.97 -7.41 23.31
CA GLU A 62 41.89 -7.63 21.85
C GLU A 62 40.44 -7.68 21.35
N LEU A 63 39.53 -8.29 22.12
CA LEU A 63 38.11 -8.34 21.81
C LEU A 63 37.50 -6.93 21.86
N GLU A 64 37.75 -6.17 22.93
CA GLU A 64 37.22 -4.81 23.10
C GLU A 64 37.68 -3.87 21.96
N ASP A 65 38.96 -3.94 21.55
CA ASP A 65 39.49 -3.17 20.42
C ASP A 65 38.83 -3.59 19.09
N ARG A 66 38.63 -4.89 18.88
CA ARG A 66 37.99 -5.40 17.66
C ARG A 66 36.50 -5.06 17.60
N GLU A 67 35.82 -5.04 18.73
CA GLU A 67 34.42 -4.60 18.83
C GLU A 67 34.29 -3.11 18.55
N ARG A 68 35.19 -2.27 19.08
CA ARG A 68 35.23 -0.84 18.79
C ARG A 68 35.37 -0.58 17.30
N THR A 69 36.38 -1.18 16.66
CA THR A 69 36.60 -0.99 15.21
C THR A 69 35.44 -1.54 14.35
N ALA A 70 34.82 -2.65 14.75
CA ALA A 70 33.65 -3.20 14.08
C ALA A 70 32.43 -2.27 14.20
N ARG A 71 32.24 -1.65 15.37
CA ARG A 71 31.19 -0.66 15.63
C ARG A 71 31.41 0.59 14.78
N ASP A 72 32.61 1.15 14.78
CA ASP A 72 32.95 2.34 13.99
C ASP A 72 32.76 2.09 12.48
N LYS A 73 33.15 0.90 12.00
CA LYS A 73 32.91 0.49 10.61
C LYS A 73 31.43 0.34 10.28
N ARG A 74 30.61 -0.17 11.21
CA ARG A 74 29.16 -0.28 11.03
C ARG A 74 28.51 1.11 10.98
N ASP A 75 28.92 1.99 11.86
CA ASP A 75 28.33 3.32 12.02
C ASP A 75 28.80 4.26 10.89
N GLY A 76 30.06 4.18 10.47
CA GLY A 76 30.60 4.87 9.29
C GLY A 76 29.99 4.41 7.95
N ARG A 77 29.54 3.16 7.85
CA ARG A 77 28.74 2.68 6.70
C ARG A 77 27.28 3.17 6.71
N ARG A 78 26.77 3.60 7.87
CA ARG A 78 25.42 4.17 8.02
C ARG A 78 25.41 5.71 7.91
N GLY A 79 26.52 6.38 8.18
CA GLY A 79 26.65 7.85 8.14
C GLY A 79 26.71 8.51 6.76
N GLY A 80 26.56 7.76 5.67
CA GLY A 80 26.60 8.26 4.28
C GLY A 80 25.24 8.41 3.61
N GLY A 81 24.13 8.39 4.36
CA GLY A 81 22.79 8.49 3.77
C GLY A 81 21.70 8.77 4.79
N LEU A 82 21.24 10.03 4.78
CA LEU A 82 19.90 10.47 5.14
C LEU A 82 19.52 10.46 6.64
N TYR A 83 19.31 11.67 7.17
CA TYR A 83 18.49 12.04 8.33
C TYR A 83 17.66 10.89 8.93
N HIS A 84 18.14 10.34 10.06
CA HIS A 84 17.43 9.36 10.86
C HIS A 84 16.47 10.07 11.83
N TYR A 85 15.28 10.45 11.35
CA TYR A 85 14.16 10.94 12.15
C TYR A 85 13.40 9.80 12.89
N PHE A 86 13.95 8.59 13.05
CA PHE A 86 13.19 7.49 13.64
C PHE A 86 13.94 6.72 14.72
N ASP A 87 14.43 7.45 15.71
CA ASP A 87 14.84 6.90 17.01
C ASP A 87 13.62 6.72 17.93
N TYR A 88 12.71 5.78 17.60
CA TYR A 88 11.54 5.51 18.45
C TYR A 88 11.16 4.03 18.62
N PHE A 89 12.00 3.08 18.21
CA PHE A 89 11.65 1.65 18.27
C PHE A 89 12.71 0.73 18.90
N SER A 90 13.60 1.27 19.74
CA SER A 90 14.56 0.44 20.48
C SER A 90 14.69 0.79 21.95
N SER A 91 13.56 1.11 22.59
CA SER A 91 13.45 1.07 24.04
C SER A 91 12.00 0.90 24.46
N ASP A 92 11.46 -0.32 24.36
CA ASP A 92 10.54 -0.75 25.42
C ASP A 92 10.56 -2.27 25.56
N SER A 93 11.36 -2.71 26.52
CA SER A 93 11.23 -4.00 27.18
C SER A 93 10.86 -3.70 28.63
N SER A 94 9.60 -3.32 28.88
CA SER A 94 9.03 -3.37 30.23
C SER A 94 7.49 -3.35 30.22
N THR A 95 6.91 -4.52 30.50
CA THR A 95 5.76 -4.71 31.40
C THR A 95 4.54 -3.77 31.30
N SER A 96 3.38 -4.26 30.85
CA SER A 96 2.15 -4.38 31.68
C SER A 96 0.85 -4.59 30.87
N SER A 97 0.08 -5.55 31.38
CA SER A 97 -1.39 -5.66 31.40
C SER A 97 -2.27 -5.09 30.27
N SER A 98 -3.04 -6.01 29.68
CA SER A 98 -4.51 -5.97 29.64
C SER A 98 -5.21 -4.70 29.12
N LYS A 99 -5.77 -4.78 27.90
CA LYS A 99 -7.23 -4.67 27.59
C LYS A 99 -7.46 -4.25 26.13
N ARG A 100 -8.24 -5.06 25.41
CA ARG A 100 -9.00 -4.65 24.21
C ARG A 100 -10.19 -3.77 24.64
N PRO A 101 -10.63 -2.80 23.83
CA PRO A 101 -11.92 -2.92 23.13
C PRO A 101 -11.89 -2.29 21.71
N ARG A 102 -12.43 -2.95 20.67
CA ARG A 102 -13.82 -2.96 20.15
C ARG A 102 -14.27 -1.68 19.42
N LEU A 103 -14.52 -1.91 18.13
CA LEU A 103 -15.22 -1.17 17.08
C LEU A 103 -16.67 -0.88 17.48
N ASP A 104 -17.19 0.32 17.16
CA ASP A 104 -18.43 0.55 16.39
C ASP A 104 -18.86 2.02 16.40
N GLN A 105 -19.56 2.39 15.32
CA GLN A 105 -20.66 3.37 15.24
C GLN A 105 -20.46 4.55 14.27
N ILE A 106 -21.04 4.35 13.08
CA ILE A 106 -21.37 5.34 12.06
C ILE A 106 -22.79 5.87 12.38
N PRO A 107 -23.09 7.17 12.31
CA PRO A 107 -24.47 7.64 12.21
C PRO A 107 -24.86 7.84 10.75
N ALA A 108 -25.95 7.20 10.35
CA ALA A 108 -26.63 7.39 9.08
C ALA A 108 -27.33 8.76 9.07
N ALA A 109 -26.94 9.61 8.11
CA ALA A 109 -27.70 10.79 7.73
C ALA A 109 -28.58 10.42 6.53
N ASN A 110 -29.83 10.05 6.81
CA ASN A 110 -30.91 10.13 5.84
C ASN A 110 -31.38 11.60 5.82
N LEU A 111 -31.11 12.30 4.73
CA LEU A 111 -31.77 13.57 4.38
C LEU A 111 -32.35 13.38 2.98
N ASP A 112 -33.55 12.82 2.96
CA ASP A 112 -34.50 12.93 1.86
C ASP A 112 -35.26 14.24 2.09
N ALA A 113 -35.24 15.14 1.10
CA ALA A 113 -35.73 16.49 1.23
C ALA A 113 -37.13 16.58 0.62
N ASP A 114 -38.06 16.99 1.48
CA ASP A 114 -39.49 17.16 1.20
C ASP A 114 -39.79 18.00 -0.05
N ASP A 115 -40.73 17.46 -0.80
CA ASP A 115 -41.46 17.97 -1.96
C ASP A 115 -42.50 19.03 -1.53
N PRO A 116 -42.58 20.22 -2.15
CA PRO A 116 -43.60 21.21 -1.81
C PRO A 116 -44.95 20.89 -2.49
N VAL A 117 -45.97 20.72 -1.67
CA VAL A 117 -47.40 20.58 -2.04
C VAL A 117 -48.12 21.94 -1.95
N ASP A 118 -49.20 22.03 -2.73
CA ASP A 118 -50.34 22.98 -2.73
C ASP A 118 -50.20 24.25 -3.60
N GLU A 119 -51.18 24.66 -4.42
CA GLU A 119 -52.66 24.52 -4.31
C GLU A 119 -53.34 24.31 -5.68
N ASP A 120 -54.41 23.50 -5.68
CA ASP A 120 -55.40 23.29 -6.76
C ASP A 120 -56.37 24.50 -6.89
N GLU A 121 -56.97 24.69 -8.08
CA GLU A 121 -58.44 24.88 -8.30
C GLU A 121 -58.79 25.42 -9.71
N ASP A 122 -59.24 24.49 -10.57
CA ASP A 122 -60.47 24.45 -11.40
C ASP A 122 -60.99 25.64 -12.25
N GLU A 123 -61.18 25.33 -13.54
CA GLU A 123 -62.10 25.99 -14.51
C GLU A 123 -63.50 25.33 -14.44
N ASP A 124 -64.59 26.09 -14.30
CA ASP A 124 -65.68 26.27 -15.30
C ASP A 124 -66.92 27.03 -14.73
N SER A 125 -67.59 27.72 -15.65
CA SER A 125 -68.72 28.65 -15.66
C SER A 125 -69.98 28.38 -14.80
N SER A 126 -70.54 29.43 -14.16
CA SER A 126 -72.00 29.65 -14.09
C SER A 126 -72.37 31.13 -13.83
N ASP A 127 -73.43 31.52 -14.52
CA ASP A 127 -74.06 32.82 -14.82
C ASP A 127 -74.86 33.43 -13.63
N ASP A 128 -74.62 34.72 -13.30
CA ASP A 128 -75.61 35.58 -12.63
C ASP A 128 -75.36 37.07 -12.98
N GLU A 129 -76.41 37.70 -13.49
CA GLU A 129 -76.46 39.03 -14.10
C GLU A 129 -76.68 40.11 -13.02
N ASP A 130 -75.77 41.10 -12.90
CA ASP A 130 -76.11 42.55 -13.01
C ASP A 130 -74.96 43.56 -12.72
N ASP A 131 -73.72 43.15 -12.36
CA ASP A 131 -72.61 44.10 -12.06
C ASP A 131 -71.32 43.92 -12.92
N THR A 132 -71.40 43.22 -14.06
CA THR A 132 -70.22 42.71 -14.82
C THR A 132 -69.59 43.67 -15.85
N ALA A 133 -70.26 44.75 -16.22
CA ALA A 133 -69.82 45.61 -17.33
C ALA A 133 -68.66 46.56 -16.98
N GLU A 134 -68.58 47.04 -15.73
CA GLU A 134 -67.57 48.02 -15.31
C GLU A 134 -66.22 47.36 -15.00
N LEU A 135 -66.24 46.13 -14.46
CA LEU A 135 -65.05 45.36 -14.09
C LEU A 135 -64.32 44.73 -15.30
N LEU A 136 -65.04 44.36 -16.36
CA LEU A 136 -64.45 43.86 -17.61
C LEU A 136 -63.69 44.95 -18.39
N ALA A 137 -64.10 46.22 -18.30
CA ALA A 137 -63.40 47.34 -18.92
C ALA A 137 -62.05 47.62 -18.24
N GLU A 138 -61.98 47.48 -16.91
CA GLU A 138 -60.75 47.64 -16.14
C GLU A 138 -59.78 46.46 -16.36
N LEU A 139 -60.29 45.22 -16.42
CA LEU A 139 -59.48 44.05 -16.79
C LEU A 139 -58.96 44.12 -18.22
N GLN A 140 -59.74 44.62 -19.18
CA GLN A 140 -59.27 44.82 -20.56
C GLN A 140 -58.16 45.87 -20.65
N LYS A 141 -58.22 46.91 -19.81
CA LYS A 141 -57.15 47.92 -19.71
C LYS A 141 -55.86 47.32 -19.14
N ILE A 142 -55.95 46.55 -18.04
CA ILE A 142 -54.79 45.86 -17.43
C ILE A 142 -54.21 44.79 -18.37
N LYS A 143 -55.06 44.06 -19.10
CA LYS A 143 -54.63 43.03 -20.06
C LYS A 143 -53.96 43.65 -21.28
N LYS A 144 -54.44 44.79 -21.77
CA LYS A 144 -53.82 45.54 -22.87
C LYS A 144 -52.50 46.17 -22.46
N GLU A 145 -52.39 46.66 -21.23
CA GLU A 145 -51.15 47.22 -20.65
C GLU A 145 -50.09 46.13 -20.46
N ARG A 146 -50.43 44.98 -19.83
CA ARG A 146 -49.51 43.83 -19.73
C ARG A 146 -49.13 43.23 -21.08
N ALA A 147 -50.03 43.19 -22.05
CA ALA A 147 -49.73 42.69 -23.39
C ALA A 147 -48.76 43.61 -24.13
N ALA A 148 -48.89 44.93 -23.98
CA ALA A 148 -47.96 45.89 -24.57
C ALA A 148 -46.56 45.81 -23.92
N GLU A 149 -46.49 45.61 -22.61
CA GLU A 149 -45.23 45.47 -21.89
C GLU A 149 -44.52 44.14 -22.21
N ARG A 150 -45.25 43.02 -22.29
CA ARG A 150 -44.70 41.73 -22.75
C ARG A 150 -44.24 41.80 -24.21
N ALA A 151 -44.99 42.45 -25.10
CA ALA A 151 -44.59 42.62 -26.49
C ALA A 151 -43.31 43.45 -26.63
N LYS A 152 -43.15 44.49 -25.79
CA LYS A 152 -41.92 45.28 -25.74
C LYS A 152 -40.74 44.47 -25.22
N GLN A 153 -40.92 43.74 -24.11
CA GLN A 153 -39.88 42.88 -23.53
C GLN A 153 -39.47 41.73 -24.47
N GLU A 154 -40.42 41.14 -25.20
CA GLU A 154 -40.13 40.09 -26.19
C GLU A 154 -39.39 40.65 -27.42
N SER A 155 -39.71 41.88 -27.85
CA SER A 155 -38.97 42.56 -28.91
C SER A 155 -37.52 42.87 -28.50
N GLU A 156 -37.29 43.30 -27.26
CA GLU A 156 -35.95 43.52 -26.71
C GLU A 156 -35.17 42.21 -26.56
N ARG A 157 -35.82 41.13 -26.09
CA ARG A 157 -35.20 39.81 -25.97
C ARG A 157 -34.81 39.24 -27.34
N LYS A 158 -35.66 39.43 -28.36
CA LYS A 158 -35.39 38.98 -29.72
C LYS A 158 -34.22 39.74 -30.36
N VAL A 159 -34.10 41.04 -30.08
CA VAL A 159 -32.94 41.84 -30.52
C VAL A 159 -31.65 41.37 -29.84
N GLU A 160 -31.69 41.04 -28.55
CA GLU A 160 -30.54 40.50 -27.82
C GLU A 160 -30.16 39.10 -28.32
N GLU A 161 -31.15 38.23 -28.59
CA GLU A 161 -30.93 36.91 -29.19
C GLU A 161 -30.32 37.01 -30.60
N GLU A 162 -30.77 37.96 -31.43
CA GLU A 162 -30.17 38.25 -32.75
C GLU A 162 -28.74 38.80 -32.60
N ARG A 163 -28.46 39.61 -31.58
CA ARG A 163 -27.12 40.12 -31.28
C ARG A 163 -26.16 39.00 -30.86
N ILE A 164 -26.60 38.09 -29.99
CA ILE A 164 -25.81 36.92 -29.58
C ILE A 164 -25.60 35.98 -30.77
N ARG A 165 -26.61 35.79 -31.62
CA ARG A 165 -26.51 34.96 -32.82
C ARG A 165 -25.50 35.53 -33.81
N THR A 166 -25.49 36.85 -34.01
CA THR A 166 -24.52 37.52 -34.88
C THR A 166 -23.11 37.48 -34.29
N GLU A 167 -22.95 37.63 -32.97
CA GLU A 167 -21.65 37.48 -32.30
C GLU A 167 -21.10 36.04 -32.44
N ASN A 168 -21.93 35.02 -32.23
CA ASN A 168 -21.51 33.62 -32.39
C ASN A 168 -21.16 33.25 -33.85
N ILE A 169 -21.88 33.80 -34.84
CA ILE A 169 -21.53 33.62 -36.26
C ILE A 169 -20.19 34.30 -36.59
N LEU A 170 -19.94 35.48 -36.01
CA LEU A 170 -18.70 36.21 -36.21
C LEU A 170 -17.51 35.52 -35.54
N LYS A 171 -17.71 34.99 -34.33
CA LYS A 171 -16.67 34.36 -33.49
C LYS A 171 -16.48 32.86 -33.77
N GLY A 172 -17.45 32.23 -34.44
CA GLY A 172 -17.43 30.82 -34.81
C GLY A 172 -16.57 30.48 -36.03
N ASN A 173 -15.97 31.47 -36.71
CA ASN A 173 -15.07 31.24 -37.84
C ASN A 173 -13.61 31.08 -37.37
N PRO A 174 -13.07 29.85 -37.34
CA PRO A 174 -11.72 29.58 -36.84
C PRO A 174 -10.60 30.11 -37.75
N LEU A 175 -10.90 30.54 -38.99
CA LEU A 175 -9.93 31.16 -39.90
C LEU A 175 -9.68 32.63 -39.57
N LEU A 176 -10.67 33.34 -39.00
CA LEU A 176 -10.55 34.77 -38.67
C LEU A 176 -9.93 35.01 -37.28
N ASN A 177 -9.97 34.00 -36.40
CA ASN A 177 -9.43 34.08 -35.02
C ASN A 177 -7.95 33.66 -34.91
N GLN A 178 -7.20 33.60 -36.01
CA GLN A 178 -5.78 33.19 -36.03
C GLN A 178 -4.81 34.21 -35.41
N SER A 179 -5.26 35.43 -35.09
CA SER A 179 -4.42 36.47 -34.47
C SER A 179 -4.17 36.22 -32.98
N GLU A 180 -4.97 35.39 -32.32
CA GLU A 180 -4.64 34.84 -31.01
C GLU A 180 -3.84 33.56 -31.23
N LYS A 181 -2.51 33.66 -31.05
CA LYS A 181 -1.57 32.53 -31.07
C LYS A 181 -2.13 31.38 -30.24
N GLN A 182 -2.76 30.40 -30.89
CA GLN A 182 -3.08 29.12 -30.25
C GLN A 182 -1.76 28.40 -30.05
N ASP A 183 -1.16 28.58 -28.87
CA ASP A 183 -0.04 27.78 -28.44
C ASP A 183 -0.41 26.31 -28.61
N PHE A 184 0.37 25.55 -29.39
CA PHE A 184 0.30 24.08 -29.53
C PHE A 184 0.71 23.35 -28.24
N LYS A 185 0.40 23.94 -27.09
CA LYS A 185 0.57 23.31 -25.78
C LYS A 185 -0.59 22.35 -25.62
N VAL A 186 -0.26 21.06 -25.61
CA VAL A 186 -1.19 19.96 -25.31
C VAL A 186 -2.03 20.32 -24.07
N LYS A 187 -3.30 20.71 -24.29
CA LYS A 187 -4.22 21.19 -23.25
C LYS A 187 -4.61 20.09 -22.26
N ARG A 188 -4.55 18.83 -22.69
CA ARG A 188 -4.87 17.66 -21.88
C ARG A 188 -3.89 16.54 -22.16
N ARG A 189 -3.23 16.03 -21.12
CA ARG A 189 -2.23 14.96 -21.24
C ARG A 189 -2.94 13.66 -21.58
N TRP A 190 -2.27 12.78 -22.33
CA TRP A 190 -2.78 11.43 -22.63
C TRP A 190 -3.05 10.62 -21.34
N ASP A 191 -2.25 10.89 -20.30
CA ASP A 191 -2.39 10.32 -18.96
C ASP A 191 -3.57 10.85 -18.16
N ASP A 192 -4.32 11.86 -18.63
CA ASP A 192 -5.30 12.56 -17.80
C ASP A 192 -6.59 11.73 -17.61
N ASP A 193 -7.00 10.98 -18.64
CA ASP A 193 -8.19 10.12 -18.66
C ASP A 193 -7.84 8.66 -18.28
N VAL A 194 -7.27 8.49 -17.09
CA VAL A 194 -6.96 7.18 -16.51
C VAL A 194 -7.55 7.13 -15.12
N VAL A 195 -8.37 6.12 -14.84
CA VAL A 195 -9.15 5.98 -13.59
C VAL A 195 -8.29 5.75 -12.34
N PHE A 196 -7.05 5.27 -12.49
CA PHE A 196 -6.12 5.07 -11.39
C PHE A 196 -4.86 5.92 -11.58
N LYS A 197 -4.53 6.75 -10.59
CA LYS A 197 -3.30 7.54 -10.57
C LYS A 197 -2.42 7.10 -9.41
N ASN A 198 -1.11 6.98 -9.66
CA ASN A 198 -0.09 7.00 -8.59
C ASN A 198 -0.28 5.94 -7.48
N CYS A 199 -0.81 4.75 -7.77
CA CYS A 199 -1.12 3.72 -6.76
C CYS A 199 0.10 3.25 -5.94
N ALA A 200 1.30 3.30 -6.50
CA ALA A 200 2.56 2.95 -5.83
C ALA A 200 3.42 4.19 -5.48
N LYS A 201 2.85 5.41 -5.51
CA LYS A 201 3.62 6.62 -5.21
C LYS A 201 3.99 6.64 -3.73
N GLY A 202 5.28 6.55 -3.45
CA GLY A 202 5.81 6.46 -2.08
C GLY A 202 5.92 5.04 -1.55
N GLU A 203 5.63 4.01 -2.36
CA GLU A 203 5.98 2.64 -1.99
C GLU A 203 7.48 2.44 -2.21
N GLU A 204 8.26 2.70 -1.17
CA GLU A 204 9.64 2.22 -1.13
C GLU A 204 9.64 0.69 -1.11
N ASP A 205 10.60 0.08 -1.80
CA ASP A 205 10.81 -1.36 -1.81
C ASP A 205 10.90 -1.89 -0.36
N LYS A 206 9.78 -2.36 0.19
CA LYS A 206 9.68 -3.00 1.52
C LYS A 206 10.30 -4.39 1.49
N LYS A 207 11.47 -4.54 0.86
CA LYS A 207 12.39 -5.66 1.10
C LYS A 207 12.87 -5.53 2.53
N THR A 208 11.99 -5.90 3.45
CA THR A 208 12.27 -5.94 4.87
C THR A 208 13.49 -6.83 5.04
N LYS A 209 14.61 -6.22 5.43
CA LYS A 209 15.86 -6.92 5.76
C LYS A 209 15.70 -7.62 7.12
N GLY A 210 14.60 -8.35 7.28
CA GLY A 210 14.26 -9.12 8.46
C GLY A 210 14.51 -10.59 8.21
N PHE A 211 15.18 -11.25 9.16
CA PHE A 211 15.22 -12.70 9.22
C PHE A 211 14.03 -13.18 10.06
N ILE A 212 13.29 -14.15 9.54
CA ILE A 212 12.19 -14.81 10.25
C ILE A 212 12.62 -16.26 10.49
N ASN A 213 12.67 -16.67 11.76
CA ASN A 213 12.95 -18.06 12.14
C ASN A 213 11.70 -18.94 11.99
N ASP A 214 11.21 -19.05 10.75
CA ASP A 214 10.04 -19.83 10.35
C ASP A 214 10.26 -20.33 8.93
N THR A 215 10.18 -21.64 8.71
CA THR A 215 10.46 -22.26 7.42
C THR A 215 9.41 -21.99 6.35
N LEU A 216 8.18 -21.62 6.73
CA LEU A 216 7.06 -21.38 5.80
C LEU A 216 6.80 -19.88 5.59
N ARG A 217 7.01 -19.08 6.64
CA ARG A 217 6.77 -17.62 6.59
C ARG A 217 8.01 -16.80 6.22
N SER A 218 9.18 -17.44 6.17
CA SER A 218 10.40 -16.77 5.73
C SER A 218 10.25 -16.23 4.31
N GLN A 219 10.86 -15.06 4.07
CA GLN A 219 10.96 -14.47 2.73
C GLN A 219 11.60 -15.42 1.73
N PHE A 220 12.50 -16.30 2.18
CA PHE A 220 13.09 -17.33 1.35
C PHE A 220 12.02 -18.30 0.84
N HIS A 221 11.17 -18.82 1.73
CA HIS A 221 10.14 -19.78 1.37
C HIS A 221 9.06 -19.16 0.49
N ARG A 222 8.62 -17.94 0.80
CA ARG A 222 7.64 -17.22 -0.03
C ARG A 222 8.13 -17.06 -1.47
N LYS A 223 9.39 -16.63 -1.65
CA LYS A 223 10.01 -16.50 -2.98
C LYS A 223 10.24 -17.86 -3.66
N PHE A 224 10.57 -18.89 -2.88
CA PHE A 224 10.71 -20.24 -3.41
C PHE A 224 9.37 -20.73 -3.96
N MET A 225 8.29 -20.59 -3.21
CA MET A 225 6.96 -21.01 -3.67
C MET A 225 6.48 -20.19 -4.87
N GLU A 226 6.64 -18.87 -4.85
CA GLU A 226 6.34 -17.99 -6.01
C GLU A 226 7.11 -18.40 -7.27
N LYS A 227 8.35 -18.90 -7.12
CA LYS A 227 9.19 -19.30 -8.26
C LYS A 227 8.84 -20.69 -8.81
N TYR A 228 8.57 -21.65 -7.93
CA TYR A 228 8.44 -23.06 -8.31
C TYR A 228 6.99 -23.57 -8.35
N VAL A 229 6.04 -22.77 -7.87
CA VAL A 229 4.60 -23.05 -7.93
C VAL A 229 3.94 -21.85 -8.61
N LYS A 230 3.27 -22.11 -9.74
CA LYS A 230 2.68 -21.10 -10.62
C LYS A 230 1.16 -21.07 -10.50
#